data_AF-A0A2Z7CKD1-F1
#
_entry.id   AF-A0A2Z7CKD1-F1
#
_cell.length_a   1.000
_cell.length_b   1.000
_cell.length_c   1.000
_cell.angle_alpha   90.00
_cell.angle_beta   90.00
_cell.angle_gamma   90.00
#
_symmetry.space_group_name_H-M   'P 1'
#
loop_
_entity.id
_entity.type
_entity.pdbx_description
1 polymer ?
#
loop_
_entity_poly.entity_id
_entity_poly.type
_entity_poly.pdbx_seq_one_letter_code
_entity_poly.pdbx_strand_id
1 'polypeptide(L)'
;MVYDIISFQSSSISKPRVLSHNQQMDYISCSCMKFEFEGISCRHMLALFRINQVFKLPEKYILKRWTRDAKVGGEHLMGQKNVGDNPEKCLMSDTRSYLTKLPW
;
A
#
# COMPACT_ATOMS: atom_id res chain seq x y z
N MET A 1 -13.91 17.44 -13.57
CA MET A 1 -14.48 16.21 -13.00
C MET A 1 -14.52 15.11 -14.05
N VAL A 2 -13.35 14.68 -14.53
CA VAL A 2 -13.26 13.52 -15.44
C VAL A 2 -12.84 12.34 -14.58
N TYR A 3 -13.68 11.30 -14.56
CA TYR A 3 -13.42 10.07 -13.84
C TYR A 3 -13.32 8.92 -14.84
N ASP A 4 -12.29 8.11 -14.72
CA ASP A 4 -12.27 6.81 -15.39
C ASP A 4 -12.86 5.75 -14.45
N ILE A 5 -13.87 5.03 -14.93
CA ILE A 5 -14.56 3.98 -14.18
C ILE A 5 -14.18 2.62 -14.75
N ILE A 6 -13.58 1.78 -13.92
CA ILE A 6 -13.12 0.44 -14.33
C ILE A 6 -13.74 -0.61 -13.41
N SER A 7 -14.37 -1.62 -14.01
CA SER A 7 -14.91 -2.77 -13.29
C SER A 7 -13.90 -3.90 -13.24
N PHE A 8 -13.49 -4.29 -12.04
CA PHE A 8 -12.52 -5.35 -11.81
C PHE A 8 -13.15 -6.55 -11.12
N GLN A 9 -13.02 -7.72 -11.73
CA GLN A 9 -13.49 -8.99 -11.18
C GLN A 9 -12.29 -9.90 -10.94
N SER A 10 -12.09 -10.33 -9.69
CA SER A 10 -10.91 -11.15 -9.34
C SER A 10 -11.07 -12.63 -9.69
N SER A 11 -12.31 -13.12 -9.71
CA SER A 11 -12.70 -14.48 -10.08
C SER A 11 -14.15 -14.48 -10.58
N SER A 12 -14.52 -15.51 -11.35
CA SER A 12 -15.88 -15.72 -11.90
C SER A 12 -16.98 -15.72 -10.82
N ILE A 13 -16.64 -16.10 -9.59
CA ILE A 13 -17.57 -16.14 -8.44
C ILE A 13 -17.59 -14.81 -7.66
N SER A 14 -16.53 -14.00 -7.76
CA SER A 14 -16.42 -12.75 -7.00
C SER A 14 -17.27 -11.63 -7.62
N LYS A 15 -17.98 -10.88 -6.78
CA LYS A 15 -18.68 -9.65 -7.21
C LYS A 15 -17.68 -8.66 -7.82
N PRO A 16 -18.00 -8.04 -8.99
CA PRO A 16 -17.15 -7.03 -9.59
C PRO A 16 -17.02 -5.82 -8.66
N ARG A 17 -15.86 -5.17 -8.71
CA ARG A 17 -15.55 -3.97 -7.94
C ARG A 17 -15.31 -2.81 -8.88
N VAL A 18 -15.81 -1.65 -8.50
CA VAL A 18 -15.69 -0.43 -9.28
C VAL A 18 -14.48 0.34 -8.78
N LEU A 19 -13.62 0.72 -9.70
CA LEU A 19 -12.49 1.63 -9.48
C LEU A 19 -12.84 2.98 -10.09
N SER A 20 -12.57 4.05 -9.38
CA SER A 20 -12.76 5.42 -9.85
C SER A 20 -11.41 6.13 -9.82
N HIS A 21 -10.92 6.56 -10.98
CA HIS A 21 -9.69 7.35 -11.09
C HIS A 21 -10.04 8.81 -11.38
N ASN A 22 -9.74 9.68 -10.43
CA ASN A 22 -9.77 11.13 -10.60
C ASN A 22 -8.43 11.57 -11.21
N GLN A 23 -8.45 11.89 -12.51
CA GLN A 23 -7.27 12.27 -13.27
C GLN A 23 -6.63 13.59 -12.78
N GLN A 24 -7.42 14.52 -12.23
CA GLN A 24 -6.91 15.83 -11.78
C GLN A 24 -6.07 15.72 -10.51
N MET A 25 -6.47 14.84 -9.60
CA MET A 25 -5.76 14.59 -8.33
C MET A 25 -4.90 13.32 -8.39
N ASP A 26 -4.90 12.63 -9.54
CA ASP A 26 -4.35 11.29 -9.73
C ASP A 26 -4.78 10.32 -8.61
N TYR A 27 -6.03 10.45 -8.18
CA TYR A 27 -6.57 9.70 -7.03
C TYR A 27 -7.41 8.52 -7.51
N ILE A 28 -7.17 7.34 -6.96
CA ILE A 28 -7.82 6.08 -7.28
C ILE A 28 -8.51 5.61 -6.01
N SER A 29 -9.80 5.33 -6.11
CA SER A 29 -10.56 4.65 -5.07
C SER A 29 -11.18 3.36 -5.60
N CYS A 30 -11.51 2.45 -4.69
CA CYS A 30 -12.19 1.21 -5.02
C CYS A 30 -13.42 1.03 -4.15
N SER A 31 -14.51 0.52 -4.72
CA SER A 31 -15.75 0.24 -4.00
C SER A 31 -15.63 -0.83 -2.90
N CYS A 32 -14.47 -1.46 -2.73
CA CYS A 32 -14.20 -2.31 -1.56
C CYS A 32 -13.77 -1.53 -0.31
N MET A 33 -13.43 -0.24 -0.45
CA MET A 33 -13.09 0.70 0.62
C MET A 33 -11.95 0.27 1.58
N LYS A 34 -11.08 -0.65 1.14
CA LYS A 34 -9.95 -1.16 1.93
C LYS A 34 -8.96 -0.08 2.32
N PHE A 35 -8.79 0.96 1.50
CA PHE A 35 -7.90 2.07 1.83
C PHE A 35 -8.51 2.97 2.92
N GLU A 36 -9.83 3.09 2.96
CA GLU A 36 -10.52 3.90 3.94
C GLU A 36 -10.56 3.19 5.31
N PHE A 37 -10.76 1.87 5.33
CA PHE A 37 -10.84 1.08 6.56
C PHE A 37 -9.48 0.59 7.07
N GLU A 38 -8.66 0.01 6.18
CA GLU A 38 -7.38 -0.63 6.51
C GLU A 38 -6.21 0.20 6.03
N GLY A 39 -6.42 1.33 5.33
CA GLY A 39 -5.38 2.19 4.70
C GLY A 39 -4.27 1.44 4.01
N ILE A 40 -4.67 0.35 3.38
CA ILE A 40 -3.88 -0.40 2.42
C ILE A 40 -4.64 -0.39 1.11
N SER A 41 -3.94 -0.14 0.01
CA SER A 41 -4.51 -0.27 -1.32
C SER A 41 -4.97 -1.71 -1.55
N CYS A 42 -6.23 -1.90 -1.95
CA CYS A 42 -6.70 -3.25 -2.24
C CYS A 42 -6.02 -3.85 -3.47
N ARG A 43 -6.14 -5.17 -3.63
CA ARG A 43 -5.67 -5.87 -4.84
C ARG A 43 -6.22 -5.27 -6.14
N HIS A 44 -7.43 -4.70 -6.13
CA HIS A 44 -8.04 -4.08 -7.32
C HIS A 44 -7.32 -2.76 -7.69
N MET A 45 -7.02 -1.91 -6.71
CA MET A 45 -6.24 -0.68 -6.93
C MET A 45 -4.82 -1.02 -7.40
N LEU A 46 -4.18 -2.01 -6.76
CA LEU A 46 -2.85 -2.49 -7.14
C LEU A 46 -2.82 -3.06 -8.58
N ALA A 47 -3.88 -3.73 -9.01
CA ALA A 47 -4.00 -4.20 -10.39
C ALA A 47 -4.09 -3.02 -11.37
N LEU A 48 -4.84 -1.97 -11.04
CA LEU A 48 -4.90 -0.76 -11.87
C LEU A 48 -3.55 -0.04 -11.93
N PHE A 49 -2.84 0.08 -10.81
CA PHE A 49 -1.46 0.60 -10.83
C PHE A 49 -0.56 -0.20 -11.76
N ARG A 50 -0.67 -1.55 -11.75
CA ARG A 50 0.10 -2.41 -12.66
C ARG A 50 -0.27 -2.17 -14.13
N ILE A 51 -1.55 -2.04 -14.47
CA ILE A 51 -2.01 -1.75 -15.84
C ILE A 51 -1.49 -0.38 -16.30
N ASN A 52 -1.52 0.60 -15.40
CA ASN A 52 -1.03 1.95 -15.65
C ASN A 52 0.50 2.06 -15.57
N GLN A 53 1.22 0.94 -15.44
CA GLN A 53 2.69 0.87 -15.32
C GLN A 53 3.26 1.73 -14.17
N VAL A 54 2.47 1.91 -13.12
CA VAL A 54 2.87 2.59 -11.89
C VAL A 54 3.54 1.57 -10.97
N PHE A 55 4.87 1.50 -11.03
CA PHE A 55 5.66 0.57 -10.21
C PHE A 55 6.01 1.13 -8.82
N LYS A 56 5.90 2.45 -8.65
CA LYS A 56 6.09 3.14 -7.37
C LYS A 56 4.76 3.72 -6.92
N LEU A 57 4.28 3.29 -5.76
CA LEU A 57 3.05 3.80 -5.21
C LEU A 57 3.23 5.28 -4.84
N PRO A 58 2.35 6.19 -5.28
CA PRO A 58 2.42 7.59 -4.87
C PRO A 58 2.34 7.74 -3.35
N GLU A 59 3.04 8.73 -2.79
CA GLU A 59 3.14 8.96 -1.34
C GLU A 59 1.78 9.08 -0.65
N LYS A 60 0.77 9.63 -1.34
CA LYS A 60 -0.61 9.74 -0.85
C LYS A 60 -1.26 8.40 -0.48
N TYR A 61 -0.75 7.27 -0.98
CA TYR A 61 -1.21 5.93 -0.62
C TYR A 61 -0.30 5.22 0.38
N ILE A 62 0.82 5.84 0.78
CA ILE A 62 1.77 5.29 1.76
C ILE A 62 1.48 5.94 3.11
N LEU A 63 0.71 5.26 3.95
CA LEU A 63 0.46 5.72 5.31
C LEU A 63 1.66 5.44 6.22
N LYS A 64 1.96 6.35 7.15
CA LYS A 64 3.10 6.26 8.09
C LYS A 64 3.18 4.94 8.85
N ARG A 65 2.05 4.30 9.17
CA ARG A 65 2.05 2.99 9.85
C ARG A 65 2.60 1.84 9.01
N TRP A 66 2.65 2.01 7.68
CA TRP A 66 3.15 1.02 6.72
C TRP A 66 4.55 1.37 6.19
N THR A 67 5.21 2.40 6.75
CA THR A 67 6.61 2.68 6.45
C THR A 67 7.51 1.91 7.43
N ARG A 68 8.75 1.67 7.02
CA ARG A 68 9.78 1.05 7.89
C ARG A 68 9.98 1.84 9.19
N ASP A 69 9.75 3.15 9.13
CA ASP A 69 9.91 4.07 10.24
C ASP A 69 8.73 4.00 11.24
N ALA A 70 7.69 3.20 10.98
CA ALA A 70 6.57 2.99 11.90
C ALA A 70 7.00 2.41 13.26
N LYS A 71 8.13 1.70 13.31
CA LYS A 71 8.69 1.10 14.53
C LYS A 71 9.60 2.06 15.29
N VAL A 72 10.02 3.15 14.66
CA VAL A 72 10.82 4.18 15.30
C VAL A 72 9.82 5.10 16.00
N GLY A 73 9.73 4.96 17.32
CA GLY A 73 8.94 5.88 18.16
C GLY A 73 9.23 7.32 17.73
N GLY A 74 8.16 8.11 17.57
CA GLY A 74 8.24 9.42 16.95
C GLY A 74 9.10 10.39 17.73
N GLU A 75 10.38 10.46 17.40
CA GLU A 75 11.29 11.49 17.90
C GLU A 75 12.52 11.64 16.99
N HIS A 76 12.31 12.22 15.81
CA HIS A 76 13.19 13.29 15.31
C HIS A 76 12.58 13.93 14.06
N LEU A 77 12.08 15.15 14.18
CA LEU A 77 11.83 15.99 13.02
C LEU A 77 13.11 16.78 12.69
N MET A 78 13.51 16.65 11.42
CA MET A 78 14.33 17.55 10.59
C MET A 78 15.84 17.66 10.86
N GLY A 79 16.65 17.26 9.87
CA GLY A 79 18.00 17.84 9.72
C GLY A 79 19.08 16.97 9.06
N GLN A 80 19.19 17.04 7.73
CA GLN A 80 20.42 17.01 6.90
C GLN A 80 21.39 15.78 6.88
N LYS A 81 21.63 15.33 5.63
CA LYS A 81 22.89 14.92 4.96
C LYS A 81 23.79 13.79 5.52
N ASN A 82 23.91 12.75 4.67
CA ASN A 82 25.05 11.91 4.29
C ASN A 82 26.03 11.38 5.37
N VAL A 83 26.26 10.06 5.36
CA VAL A 83 27.55 9.37 5.07
C VAL A 83 27.52 7.95 5.67
N GLY A 84 27.95 6.96 4.87
CA GLY A 84 28.68 5.80 5.39
C GLY A 84 28.00 4.45 5.24
N ASP A 85 28.49 3.68 4.26
CA ASP A 85 28.19 2.26 4.05
C ASP A 85 28.36 1.37 5.30
N ASN A 86 27.42 0.44 5.50
CA ASN A 86 27.74 -0.96 5.86
C ASN A 86 26.51 -1.87 5.62
N PRO A 87 26.58 -2.86 4.70
CA PRO A 87 25.45 -3.70 4.34
C PRO A 87 25.37 -4.97 5.19
N GLU A 88 25.41 -4.89 6.52
CA GLU A 88 25.26 -6.11 7.34
C GLU A 88 24.62 -5.83 8.69
N LYS A 89 23.29 -5.78 8.68
CA LYS A 89 22.41 -6.22 9.78
C LYS A 89 20.93 -6.06 9.43
N CYS A 90 20.51 -6.73 8.34
CA CYS A 90 19.15 -7.27 8.27
C CYS A 90 19.17 -8.64 8.95
N LEU A 91 19.43 -8.67 10.26
CA LEU A 91 19.07 -9.83 11.08
C LEU A 91 17.54 -9.84 11.12
N MET A 92 16.97 -10.67 10.24
CA MET A 92 15.58 -11.10 10.30
C MET A 92 15.37 -11.82 11.62
N SER A 93 15.07 -11.09 12.68
CA SER A 93 14.59 -11.68 13.92
C SER A 93 13.07 -11.89 13.79
N ASP A 94 12.76 -12.99 13.12
CA ASP A 94 11.79 -13.99 13.54
C ASP A 94 10.29 -13.63 13.49
N THR A 95 9.69 -13.71 12.30
CA THR A 95 8.24 -13.79 12.11
C THR A 95 7.69 -15.22 12.23
N ARG A 96 8.49 -16.19 12.72
CA ARG A 96 8.07 -17.60 12.81
C ARG A 96 7.18 -17.88 14.03
N SER A 97 7.07 -16.97 14.99
CA SER A 97 6.28 -17.20 16.21
C SER A 97 4.79 -16.85 16.10
N TYR A 98 4.33 -16.20 15.02
CA TYR A 98 2.91 -15.83 14.85
C TYR A 98 2.13 -16.76 13.90
N LEU A 99 2.81 -17.52 13.03
CA LEU A 99 2.16 -18.37 12.02
C LEU A 99 1.83 -19.79 12.49
N THR A 100 2.16 -20.16 13.74
CA THR A 100 1.85 -21.49 14.30
C THR A 100 0.71 -21.50 15.32
N LYS A 101 0.00 -20.37 15.51
CA LYS A 101 -1.10 -20.26 16.49
C LYS A 101 -2.35 -19.56 15.95
N LEU A 102 -2.81 -19.94 14.77
CA LEU A 102 -4.18 -19.62 14.35
C LEU A 102 -4.93 -20.92 14.02
N PRO A 103 -5.97 -21.28 14.80
CA PRO A 103 -6.93 -22.29 14.40
C PRO A 103 -7.83 -21.67 13.32
N TRP A 104 -8.12 -22.48 12.30
CA TRP A 104 -9.02 -22.20 11.18
C TRP A 104 -10.33 -21.54 11.61
#